data_AF-A0A7X7J624-F1
#
_entry.id   AF-A0A7X7J624-F1
#
_cell.length_a   1.000
_cell.length_b   1.000
_cell.length_c   1.000
_cell.angle_alpha   90.00
_cell.angle_beta   90.00
_cell.angle_gamma   90.00
#
_symmetry.space_group_name_H-M   'P 1'
#
loop_
_entity.id
_entity.type
_entity.pdbx_description
1 polymer ?
#
loop_
_entity_poly.entity_id
_entity_poly.type
_entity_poly.pdbx_seq_one_letter_code
_entity_poly.pdbx_strand_id
1 'polypeptide(L)'
;MKRTLLIMIMGLAIALNAARVFAEDVFVTRTGKVYHHAESPFIKDRETVKMTKEEAEAKGYKPSRSYLKARAEGEPATAKEM
;
A
#
# COMPACT_ATOMS: atom_id res chain seq x y z
N MET A 1 -27.93 -33.39 11.13
CA MET A 1 -27.41 -32.40 12.09
C MET A 1 -25.88 -32.22 12.01
N LYS A 2 -25.07 -33.29 12.00
CA LYS A 2 -23.58 -33.19 11.95
C LYS A 2 -23.02 -32.57 10.65
N ARG A 3 -23.69 -32.79 9.50
CA ARG A 3 -23.29 -32.24 8.19
C ARG A 3 -23.55 -30.73 8.06
N THR A 4 -24.65 -30.25 8.64
CA THR A 4 -25.03 -28.83 8.63
C THR A 4 -24.07 -27.97 9.46
N LEU A 5 -23.60 -28.51 10.59
CA LEU A 5 -22.60 -27.87 11.45
C LEU A 5 -21.24 -27.74 10.74
N LEU A 6 -20.83 -28.77 10.00
CA LEU A 6 -19.57 -28.78 9.25
C LEU A 6 -19.56 -27.76 8.10
N ILE A 7 -20.69 -27.57 7.43
CA ILE A 7 -20.85 -26.56 6.36
C ILE A 7 -20.81 -25.13 6.93
N MET A 8 -21.41 -24.90 8.11
CA MET A 8 -21.32 -23.59 8.76
C MET A 8 -19.90 -23.24 9.24
N ILE A 9 -19.17 -24.20 9.80
CA ILE A 9 -17.78 -23.98 10.23
C ILE A 9 -16.86 -23.71 9.03
N MET A 10 -17.06 -24.42 7.92
CA MET A 10 -16.28 -24.21 6.71
C MET A 10 -16.61 -22.87 6.02
N GLY A 11 -17.88 -22.44 6.05
CA GLY A 11 -18.29 -21.12 5.56
C GLY A 11 -17.72 -19.96 6.40
N LEU A 12 -17.61 -20.14 7.71
CA LEU A 12 -17.05 -19.13 8.62
C LEU A 12 -15.53 -18.95 8.43
N ALA A 13 -14.79 -20.02 8.13
CA ALA A 13 -13.34 -19.96 7.88
C ALA A 13 -12.97 -19.24 6.56
N ILE A 14 -13.86 -19.28 5.56
CA ILE A 14 -13.65 -18.59 4.27
C ILE A 14 -13.86 -17.08 4.43
N ALA A 15 -14.78 -16.63 5.29
CA ALA A 15 -15.05 -15.22 5.53
C ALA A 15 -13.91 -14.47 6.26
N LEU A 16 -13.08 -15.18 7.03
CA LEU A 16 -12.00 -14.59 7.83
C LEU A 16 -10.77 -14.15 7.02
N ASN A 17 -10.64 -14.53 5.75
CA ASN A 17 -9.44 -14.25 4.94
C ASN A 17 -9.59 -13.07 3.95
N ALA A 18 -10.75 -12.40 3.89
CA ALA A 18 -11.03 -11.37 2.88
C ALA A 18 -10.39 -9.99 3.16
N ALA A 19 -9.76 -9.77 4.32
CA ALA A 19 -9.32 -8.44 4.76
C ALA A 19 -7.82 -8.16 4.58
N ARG A 20 -7.12 -8.84 3.65
CA ARG A 20 -5.75 -8.45 3.28
C ARG A 20 -5.80 -7.31 2.25
N VAL A 21 -6.18 -6.13 2.70
CA VAL A 21 -5.92 -4.88 1.97
C VAL A 21 -4.42 -4.65 2.08
N PHE A 22 -3.69 -4.91 1.00
CA PHE A 22 -2.26 -4.63 0.93
C PHE A 22 -2.08 -3.11 0.92
N ALA A 23 -1.79 -2.55 2.09
CA ALA A 23 -1.43 -1.15 2.22
C ALA A 23 -0.09 -0.90 1.49
N GLU A 24 -0.13 -0.10 0.44
CA GLU A 24 1.06 0.24 -0.34
C GLU A 24 1.88 1.30 0.42
N ASP A 25 3.14 1.00 0.71
CA ASP A 25 4.03 1.94 1.38
C ASP A 25 4.51 3.05 0.42
N VAL A 26 4.36 4.30 0.83
CA VAL A 26 4.81 5.48 0.08
C VAL A 26 5.65 6.42 0.95
N PHE A 27 6.42 7.27 0.30
CA PHE A 27 7.40 8.15 0.94
C PHE A 27 7.09 9.60 0.61
N VAL A 28 6.95 10.43 1.64
CA VAL A 28 6.64 11.85 1.51
C VAL A 28 7.84 12.66 2.00
N THR A 29 8.27 13.65 1.22
CA THR A 29 9.33 14.59 1.64
C THR A 29 8.74 15.68 2.54
N ARG A 30 9.49 16.15 3.55
CA ARG A 30 9.01 17.19 4.49
C ARG A 30 8.60 18.51 3.81
N THR A 31 9.17 18.79 2.64
CA THR A 31 8.93 20.02 1.87
C THR A 31 7.86 19.87 0.79
N GLY A 32 7.43 18.63 0.49
CA GLY A 32 6.55 18.33 -0.64
C GLY A 32 5.12 18.03 -0.21
N LYS A 33 4.16 18.39 -1.08
CA LYS A 33 2.76 17.90 -1.00
C LYS A 33 2.54 16.66 -1.87
N VAL A 34 3.60 15.92 -2.16
CA VAL A 34 3.56 14.73 -3.02
C VAL A 34 4.21 13.53 -2.38
N TYR A 35 3.68 12.35 -2.69
CA TYR A 35 4.25 11.07 -2.30
C TYR A 35 4.95 10.37 -3.47
N HIS A 36 5.95 9.57 -3.13
CA HIS A 36 6.87 8.87 -4.03
C HIS A 36 6.95 7.39 -3.64
N HIS A 37 7.39 6.54 -4.56
CA HIS A 37 7.80 5.18 -4.24
C HIS A 37 9.22 5.19 -3.62
N ALA A 38 9.60 4.11 -2.94
CA ALA A 38 10.88 3.98 -2.24
C ALA A 38 12.09 4.27 -3.14
N GLU A 39 12.06 3.81 -4.38
CA GLU A 39 13.17 3.89 -5.34
C GLU A 39 13.21 5.21 -6.12
N SER A 40 12.36 6.19 -5.77
CA SER A 40 12.28 7.42 -6.55
C SER A 40 13.59 8.21 -6.44
N PRO A 41 14.26 8.55 -7.55
CA PRO A 41 15.51 9.31 -7.51
C PRO A 41 15.34 10.70 -6.89
N PHE A 42 14.11 11.20 -6.82
CA PHE A 42 13.77 12.49 -6.23
C PHE A 42 13.84 12.51 -4.70
N ILE A 43 13.81 11.34 -4.04
CA ILE A 43 13.80 11.23 -2.58
C ILE A 43 15.06 10.57 -2.00
N LYS A 44 15.95 10.04 -2.86
CA LYS A 44 17.11 9.24 -2.46
C LYS A 44 18.01 9.90 -1.39
N ASP A 45 18.20 11.21 -1.50
CA ASP A 45 19.06 11.99 -0.60
C ASP A 45 18.25 12.99 0.25
N ARG A 46 16.97 12.71 0.50
CA ARG A 46 16.05 13.60 1.24
C ARG A 46 15.50 12.93 2.47
N GLU A 47 15.22 13.73 3.50
CA GLU A 47 14.40 13.27 4.63
C GLU A 47 12.98 12.97 4.15
N THR A 48 12.59 11.70 4.29
CA THR A 48 11.24 11.23 3.97
C THR A 48 10.56 10.61 5.16
N VAL A 49 9.24 10.75 5.20
CA VAL A 49 8.36 10.02 6.11
C VAL A 49 7.70 8.90 5.32
N LYS A 50 7.91 7.66 5.79
CA LYS A 50 7.19 6.48 5.30
C LYS A 50 5.78 6.47 5.87
N MET A 51 4.78 6.27 5.03
CA MET A 51 3.38 6.06 5.44
C MET A 51 2.64 5.25 4.38
N THR A 52 1.43 4.79 4.68
CA THR A 52 0.63 4.11 3.66
C THR A 52 0.11 5.10 2.61
N LYS A 53 -0.13 4.63 1.39
CA LYS A 53 -0.74 5.43 0.32
C LYS A 53 -2.07 6.03 0.74
N GLU A 54 -2.89 5.25 1.43
CA GLU A 54 -4.20 5.66 1.94
C GLU A 54 -4.06 6.79 2.96
N GLU A 55 -3.11 6.67 3.90
CA GLU A 55 -2.80 7.76 4.82
C GLU A 55 -2.27 9.01 4.12
N ALA A 56 -1.44 8.84 3.09
CA ALA A 56 -0.90 9.96 2.33
C ALA A 56 -2.04 10.70 1.60
N GLU A 57 -2.93 9.97 0.94
CA GLU A 57 -4.10 10.54 0.26
C GLU A 57 -5.08 11.18 1.24
N ALA A 58 -5.33 10.55 2.40
CA ALA A 58 -6.16 11.10 3.47
C ALA A 58 -5.59 12.41 4.05
N LYS A 59 -4.25 12.53 4.11
CA LYS A 59 -3.56 13.77 4.50
C LYS A 59 -3.48 14.81 3.37
N GLY A 60 -4.02 14.50 2.18
CA GLY A 60 -4.07 15.40 1.02
C GLY A 60 -2.79 15.43 0.18
N TYR A 61 -1.87 14.47 0.37
CA TYR A 61 -0.71 14.31 -0.50
C TYR A 61 -1.13 13.72 -1.84
N LYS A 62 -0.49 14.19 -2.92
CA LYS A 62 -0.76 13.72 -4.28
C LYS A 62 0.35 12.80 -4.79
N PRO A 63 0.06 11.86 -5.69
CA PRO A 63 1.13 11.08 -6.32
C PRO A 63 2.06 11.99 -7.13
N SER A 64 3.37 11.75 -7.01
CA SER A 64 4.34 12.38 -7.90
C SER A 64 4.18 11.87 -9.34
N ARG A 65 4.59 12.68 -10.32
CA ARG A 65 4.55 12.28 -11.74
C ARG A 65 5.37 11.01 -12.01
N SER A 66 6.52 10.87 -11.34
CA SER A 66 7.36 9.66 -11.40
C SER A 66 6.66 8.44 -10.82
N TYR A 67 5.88 8.61 -9.76
CA TYR A 67 5.11 7.52 -9.16
C TYR A 67 4.01 7.03 -10.12
N LEU A 68 3.28 7.94 -10.78
CA LEU A 68 2.26 7.57 -11.77
C LEU A 68 2.87 6.84 -12.97
N LYS A 69 4.05 7.26 -13.42
CA LYS A 69 4.75 6.63 -14.54
C LYS A 69 5.16 5.18 -14.21
N ALA A 70 5.84 4.96 -13.08
CA ALA A 70 6.26 3.63 -12.65
C ALA A 70 5.06 2.67 -12.52
N ARG A 71 3.94 3.15 -11.99
CA ARG A 71 2.72 2.35 -11.84
C ARG A 71 2.04 2.01 -13.17
N ALA A 72 2.09 2.92 -14.15
CA ALA A 72 1.56 2.67 -15.49
C ALA A 72 2.40 1.64 -16.27
N GLU A 73 3.69 1.52 -15.94
CA GLU A 73 4.63 0.58 -16.54
C GLU A 73 4.64 -0.80 -15.82
N GLY A 74 3.82 -0.96 -14.77
CA GLY A 74 3.63 -2.24 -14.08
C GLY A 74 4.67 -2.56 -13.01
N GLU A 75 5.49 -1.60 -12.60
CA GLU A 75 6.44 -1.79 -11.50
C GLU A 75 5.69 -1.86 -10.15
N PRO A 76 5.76 -2.97 -9.42
CA PRO A 76 5.16 -3.07 -8.10
C PRO A 76 5.93 -2.18 -7.11
N ALA A 77 5.20 -1.53 -6.21
CA ALA A 77 5.77 -0.87 -5.05
C ALA A 77 6.48 -1.93 -4.19
N THR A 78 7.78 -2.10 -4.39
CA THR A 78 8.57 -3.08 -3.63
C THR A 78 8.68 -2.60 -2.19
N ALA A 79 7.88 -3.21 -1.32
CA ALA A 79 8.21 -3.34 0.08
C ALA A 79 9.48 -4.19 0.18
N LYS A 80 10.64 -3.54 0.26
CA LYS A 80 11.87 -4.23 0.66
C LYS A 80 11.72 -4.51 2.15
N GLU A 81 11.25 -5.73 2.49
CA GLU A 81 11.42 -6.29 3.82
C GLU A 81 12.92 -6.27 4.13
N MET A 82 13.31 -5.49 5.14
CA MET A 82 14.63 -5.53 5.79
C MET A 82 14.43 -6.03 7.21
#